data_AF-A0A1F7QFX7-F1
#
_entry.id   AF-A0A1F7QFX7-F1
#
_cell.length_a   1.000
_cell.length_b   1.000
_cell.length_c   1.000
_cell.angle_alpha   90.00
_cell.angle_beta   90.00
_cell.angle_gamma   90.00
#
_symmetry.space_group_name_H-M   'P 1'
#
loop_
_entity.id
_entity.type
_entity.pdbx_description
1 polymer ?
#
loop_
_entity_poly.entity_id
_entity_poly.type
_entity_poly.pdbx_seq_one_letter_code
_entity_poly.pdbx_strand_id
1 'polypeptide(L)' 'MATGKRLTSGWTRGDKRRRQVAGFVVCINNTEYPASLELHKIYRVLADEDARREGDVRVVDESGEDYLYPAEWFALLRAR' A
#
# COMPACT_ATOMS: atom_id res chain seq x y z
N MET A 1 24.65 31.68 -11.82
CA MET A 1 25.01 30.85 -10.66
C MET A 1 24.03 29.69 -10.61
N ALA A 2 24.45 28.50 -11.05
CA ALA A 2 23.61 27.32 -11.14
C ALA A 2 24.21 26.21 -10.27
N THR A 3 23.44 25.68 -9.34
CA THR A 3 23.72 24.36 -8.74
C THR A 3 22.45 23.82 -8.07
N GLY A 4 21.90 22.78 -8.66
CA GLY A 4 20.79 21.98 -8.13
C GLY A 4 20.63 20.77 -9.04
N LYS A 5 21.28 19.66 -8.67
CA LYS A 5 21.47 18.49 -9.52
C LYS A 5 20.12 17.89 -9.96
N ARG A 6 19.97 17.83 -11.28
CA ARG A 6 18.92 17.12 -12.00
C ARG A 6 19.09 15.61 -11.74
N LEU A 7 18.13 14.99 -11.04
CA LEU A 7 17.98 13.55 -11.05
C LEU A 7 17.38 13.15 -12.39
N THR A 8 18.23 12.74 -13.32
CA THR A 8 17.82 12.11 -14.57
C THR A 8 17.45 10.66 -14.30
N SER A 9 16.19 10.40 -14.02
CA SER A 9 15.57 9.11 -14.34
C SER A 9 14.17 9.42 -14.86
N GLY A 10 14.03 9.32 -16.17
CA GLY A 10 12.79 9.63 -16.86
C GLY A 10 11.66 8.76 -16.34
N TRP A 11 10.52 9.37 -16.08
CA TRP A 11 9.24 8.67 -16.02
C TRP A 11 8.95 8.13 -17.43
N THR A 12 9.45 6.94 -17.72
CA THR A 12 9.14 6.21 -18.93
C THR A 12 7.68 5.81 -18.89
N ARG A 13 6.99 6.22 -19.95
CA ARG A 13 5.67 5.77 -20.39
C ARG A 13 5.65 4.22 -20.37
N GLY A 14 5.08 3.62 -19.33
CA GLY A 14 4.87 2.16 -19.28
C GLY A 14 5.33 1.47 -17.99
N ASP A 15 4.80 1.87 -16.85
CA ASP A 15 4.76 0.98 -15.67
C ASP A 15 3.31 0.78 -15.23
N LYS A 16 2.49 0.25 -16.16
CA LYS A 16 1.31 -0.50 -15.74
C LYS A 16 1.78 -1.87 -15.25
N ARG A 17 2.66 -1.92 -14.24
CA ARG A 17 2.69 -3.07 -13.34
C ARG A 17 1.24 -3.23 -12.92
N ARG A 18 0.57 -4.27 -13.44
CA ARG A 18 -0.76 -4.66 -12.97
C ARG A 18 -0.69 -4.53 -11.45
N ARG A 19 -1.63 -3.83 -10.82
CA ARG A 19 -1.80 -3.83 -9.36
C ARG A 19 -1.93 -5.30 -8.95
N GLN A 20 -0.78 -5.94 -8.68
CA GLN A 20 -0.70 -7.38 -8.46
C GLN A 20 -1.07 -7.57 -7.02
N VAL A 21 -2.19 -8.25 -6.80
CA VAL A 21 -2.65 -8.58 -5.47
C VAL A 21 -1.66 -9.58 -4.89
N ALA A 22 -0.93 -9.16 -3.86
CA ALA A 22 0.05 -9.97 -3.15
C ALA A 22 -0.60 -10.84 -2.07
N GLY A 23 -1.83 -10.49 -1.65
CA GLY A 23 -2.58 -11.23 -0.66
C GLY A 23 -3.74 -10.44 -0.09
N PHE A 24 -4.21 -10.88 1.07
CA PHE A 24 -5.28 -10.25 1.82
C PHE A 24 -4.87 -10.07 3.28
N VAL A 25 -5.36 -9.01 3.89
CA VAL A 25 -5.14 -8.71 5.29
C VAL A 25 -6.45 -8.34 5.96
N VAL A 26 -6.53 -8.52 7.27
CA VAL A 26 -7.64 -8.05 8.10
C VAL A 26 -7.19 -6.86 8.94
N CYS A 27 -7.97 -5.78 8.97
CA CYS A 27 -7.69 -4.62 9.82
C CYS A 27 -7.93 -4.98 11.30
N ILE A 28 -6.94 -4.74 12.14
CA ILE A 28 -6.98 -4.97 13.59
C ILE A 28 -6.79 -3.68 14.40
N ASN A 29 -6.39 -2.58 13.75
CA ASN A 29 -6.31 -1.25 14.32
C ASN A 29 -6.75 -0.20 13.29
N ASN A 30 -7.69 0.66 13.66
CA ASN A 30 -8.14 1.80 12.86
C ASN A 30 -8.21 3.13 13.65
N THR A 31 -7.56 3.22 14.83
CA THR A 31 -7.77 4.34 15.76
C THR A 31 -7.52 5.71 15.13
N GLU A 32 -6.51 5.82 14.26
CA GLU A 32 -6.17 7.08 13.58
C GLU A 32 -7.06 7.37 12.36
N TYR A 33 -7.68 6.34 11.76
CA TYR A 33 -8.45 6.47 10.51
C TYR A 33 -9.75 5.65 10.51
N PRO A 34 -10.68 5.87 11.46
CA PRO A 34 -11.90 5.06 11.57
C PRO A 34 -12.89 5.25 10.41
N ALA A 35 -12.74 6.32 9.63
CA ALA A 35 -13.55 6.57 8.42
C ALA A 35 -12.98 5.89 7.16
N SER A 36 -11.70 5.53 7.16
CA SER A 36 -11.02 4.90 6.02
C SER A 36 -10.79 3.40 6.24
N LEU A 37 -10.65 2.99 7.51
CA LEU A 37 -10.42 1.61 7.90
C LEU A 37 -11.55 1.11 8.79
N GLU A 38 -12.14 -0.01 8.40
CA GLU A 38 -13.14 -0.74 9.17
C GLU A 38 -12.47 -1.92 9.88
N LEU A 39 -12.60 -1.98 11.21
CA LEU A 39 -12.08 -3.11 11.99
C LEU A 39 -12.67 -4.43 11.51
N HIS A 40 -11.83 -5.46 11.47
CA HIS A 40 -12.14 -6.82 11.02
C HIS A 40 -12.52 -6.96 9.55
N LYS A 41 -12.47 -5.87 8.77
CA LYS A 41 -12.65 -5.92 7.34
C LYS A 41 -11.41 -6.48 6.64
N ILE A 42 -11.65 -7.22 5.57
CA ILE A 42 -10.60 -7.82 4.74
C ILE A 42 -10.29 -6.86 3.59
N TYR A 43 -9.02 -6.50 3.48
CA TYR A 43 -8.49 -5.63 2.43
C TYR A 43 -7.56 -6.41 1.50
N ARG A 44 -7.52 -6.01 0.22
CA ARG A 44 -6.56 -6.52 -0.77
C ARG A 44 -5.23 -5.80 -0.60
N VAL A 45 -4.12 -6.54 -0.60
CA VAL A 45 -2.78 -5.97 -0.57
C VAL A 45 -2.19 -5.94 -1.97
N LEU A 46 -1.60 -4.82 -2.35
CA LEU A 46 -0.83 -4.68 -3.58
C LEU A 46 0.66 -4.91 -3.30
N ALA A 47 1.35 -5.58 -4.23
CA ALA A 47 2.79 -5.73 -4.17
C ALA A 47 3.49 -4.36 -4.27
N ASP A 48 4.19 -3.98 -3.20
CA ASP A 48 4.95 -2.73 -3.11
C ASP A 48 6.17 -2.94 -2.20
N GLU A 49 7.34 -3.09 -2.82
CA GLU A 49 8.60 -3.32 -2.11
C GLU A 49 9.11 -2.08 -1.38
N ASP A 50 8.77 -0.88 -1.86
CA ASP A 50 9.18 0.37 -1.20
C ASP A 50 8.39 0.56 0.09
N ALA A 51 7.06 0.41 0.04
CA ALA A 51 6.22 0.41 1.24
C ALA A 51 6.65 -0.64 2.26
N ARG A 52 6.90 -1.87 1.80
CA ARG A 52 7.34 -2.97 2.68
C ARG A 52 8.64 -2.65 3.40
N ARG A 53 9.58 -1.97 2.75
CA ARG A 53 10.85 -1.55 3.32
C ARG A 53 10.69 -0.46 4.38
N GLU A 54 9.65 0.35 4.28
CA GLU A 54 9.31 1.41 5.24
C GLU A 54 8.42 0.91 6.40
N GLY A 55 7.99 -0.36 6.36
CA GLY A 55 7.11 -0.94 7.38
C GLY A 55 5.62 -0.76 7.08
N ASP A 56 5.29 -0.33 5.86
CA ASP A 56 3.93 -0.08 5.41
C ASP A 56 3.39 -1.21 4.53
N VAL A 57 2.07 -1.21 4.39
CA VAL A 57 1.32 -2.07 3.48
C VAL A 57 0.42 -1.22 2.57
N ARG A 58 0.44 -1.51 1.27
CA ARG A 58 -0.43 -0.87 0.28
C ARG A 58 -1.74 -1.66 0.16
N VAL A 59 -2.82 -1.12 0.69
CA VAL A 59 -4.15 -1.76 0.67
C VAL A 59 -5.11 -1.05 -0.28
N VAL A 60 -6.08 -1.77 -0.81
CA VAL A 60 -7.16 -1.22 -1.64
C VAL A 60 -8.46 -1.24 -0.86
N ASP A 61 -9.12 -0.08 -0.77
CA ASP A 61 -10.41 0.09 -0.11
C ASP A 61 -11.60 -0.28 -1.02
N GLU A 62 -12.81 0.10 -0.61
CA GLU A 62 -14.06 -0.17 -1.34
C GLU A 62 -14.25 0.73 -2.56
N SER A 63 -13.63 1.91 -2.55
CA SER A 63 -13.62 2.82 -3.69
C SER A 63 -12.73 2.28 -4.83
N GLY A 64 -11.78 1.40 -4.49
CA GLY A 64 -10.80 0.85 -5.43
C GLY A 64 -9.52 1.66 -5.49
N GLU A 65 -9.39 2.68 -4.64
CA GLU A 65 -8.18 3.46 -4.46
C GLU A 65 -7.20 2.72 -3.53
N ASP A 66 -5.90 2.98 -3.73
CA ASP A 66 -4.85 2.38 -2.91
C ASP A 66 -4.24 3.37 -1.93
N TYR A 67 -4.02 2.90 -0.70
CA TYR A 67 -3.49 3.68 0.41
C TYR A 67 -2.40 2.91 1.14
N LEU A 68 -1.48 3.65 1.76
CA LEU A 68 -0.41 3.11 2.61
C LEU A 68 -0.79 3.28 4.07
N TYR A 69 -0.56 2.23 4.84
CA TYR A 69 -0.75 2.21 6.28
C TYR A 69 0.34 1.36 6.95
N PRO A 70 0.62 1.58 8.24
CA PRO A 70 1.53 0.72 8.99
C PRO A 70 1.09 -0.74 8.92
N ALA A 71 2.01 -1.63 8.54
CA ALA A 71 1.69 -3.06 8.40
C ALA A 71 1.23 -3.68 9.73
N GLU A 72 1.66 -3.13 10.87
CA GLU A 72 1.27 -3.58 12.21
C GLU A 72 -0.23 -3.40 12.53
N TRP A 73 -0.94 -2.58 11.75
CA TRP A 73 -2.40 -2.41 11.91
C TRP A 73 -3.22 -3.55 11.29
N PHE A 74 -2.54 -4.51 10.66
CA PHE A 74 -3.17 -5.56 9.89
C PHE A 74 -2.61 -6.94 10.24
N ALA A 75 -3.49 -7.95 10.20
CA ALA A 75 -3.08 -9.34 10.26
C ALA A 75 -3.17 -10.00 8.88
N LEU A 76 -2.14 -10.74 8.49
CA LEU A 76 -2.06 -11.45 7.21
C LEU A 76 -3.02 -12.65 7.18
N LEU A 77 -3.82 -12.76 6.12
CA LEU A 77 -4.65 -13.93 5.87
C LEU A 77 -3.91 -14.97 5.03
N ARG A 78 -3.89 -16.21 5.52
CA ARG A 78 -3.28 -17.36 4.85
C ARG A 78 -4.38 -18.34 4.46
N ALA A 79 -4.44 -18.70 3.17
CA ALA A 79 -5.27 -19.81 2.73
C ALA A 79 -4.65 -21.14 3.19
N ARG A 80 -5.51 -22.12 3.49
CA ARG A 80 -5.11 -23.45 3.95
C ARG A 80 -5.19 -24.47 2.83
#